data_AF-A0A1P8XL45-F1
#
_entry.id   AF-A0A1P8XL45-F1
#
_cell.length_a   1.000
_cell.length_b   1.000
_cell.length_c   1.000
_cell.angle_alpha   90.00
_cell.angle_beta   90.00
_cell.angle_gamma   90.00
#
_symmetry.space_group_name_H-M   'P 1'
#
loop_
_entity.id
_entity.type
_entity.pdbx_description
1 polymer ?
#
loop_
_entity_poly.entity_id
_entity_poly.type
_entity_poly.pdbx_seq_one_letter_code
_entity_poly.pdbx_strand_id
1 'polypeptide(L)'
;MAFDDLSDEALAAASDAVATAALRAARLEAAQRLLAGPGAGAGDDPAGAVEVLIRSDPGDPRYELLHAFEKPWALLVIRILATVCDPAPAIEDARRRGVTVPAIAKTLGVSHQAVYSRYAEIVRKPR
;
A
#
# COMPACT_ATOMS: atom_id res chain seq x y z
N MET A 1 -3.21 6.78 35.02
CA MET A 1 -2.54 7.60 34.01
C MET A 1 -3.58 8.53 33.43
N ALA A 2 -3.37 9.83 33.55
CA ALA A 2 -4.16 10.78 32.77
C ALA A 2 -3.71 10.66 31.31
N PHE A 3 -4.60 10.98 30.35
CA PHE A 3 -4.24 10.96 28.93
C PHE A 3 -3.07 11.90 28.58
N ASP A 4 -2.79 12.88 29.45
CA ASP A 4 -1.71 13.87 29.31
C ASP A 4 -0.33 13.35 29.75
N ASP A 5 -0.23 12.16 30.36
CA ASP A 5 1.03 11.58 30.88
C ASP A 5 1.76 10.68 29.85
N LEU A 6 1.33 10.69 28.59
CA LEU A 6 1.87 9.80 27.57
C LEU A 6 3.27 10.28 27.15
N SER A 7 4.29 9.44 27.27
CA SER A 7 5.64 9.79 26.78
C SER A 7 5.66 9.89 25.26
N ASP A 8 6.62 10.64 24.71
CA ASP A 8 6.81 10.77 23.27
C ASP A 8 7.01 9.40 22.59
N GLU A 9 7.71 8.46 23.25
CA GLU A 9 7.91 7.10 22.74
C GLU A 9 6.61 6.31 22.70
N ALA A 10 5.78 6.41 23.75
CA ALA A 10 4.48 5.75 23.78
C ALA A 10 3.54 6.32 22.71
N LEU A 11 3.60 7.63 22.46
CA LEU A 11 2.80 8.30 21.44
C LEU A 11 3.26 7.91 20.03
N ALA A 12 4.57 7.82 19.82
CA ALA A 12 5.15 7.34 18.57
C ALA A 12 4.75 5.89 18.28
N ALA A 13 4.82 5.00 19.27
CA ALA A 13 4.40 3.60 19.13
C ALA A 13 2.90 3.47 18.81
N ALA A 14 2.05 4.25 19.48
CA ALA A 14 0.62 4.28 19.19
C ALA A 14 0.33 4.79 17.77
N SER A 15 1.03 5.84 17.34
CA SER A 15 0.90 6.41 15.99
C SER A 15 1.33 5.41 14.90
N ASP A 16 2.42 4.68 15.13
CA ASP A 16 2.89 3.63 14.22
C ASP A 16 1.91 2.45 14.12
N ALA A 17 1.31 2.05 15.24
CA ALA A 17 0.27 1.03 15.26
C ALA A 17 -0.97 1.46 14.43
N VAL A 18 -1.38 2.72 14.55
CA VAL A 18 -2.48 3.28 13.75
C VAL A 18 -2.12 3.34 12.26
N ALA A 19 -0.92 3.80 11.91
CA ALA A 19 -0.44 3.85 10.52
C ALA A 19 -0.41 2.44 9.89
N THR A 20 0.06 1.44 10.63
CA THR A 20 0.08 0.03 10.22
C THR A 20 -1.35 -0.49 9.99
N ALA A 21 -2.28 -0.19 10.89
CA ALA A 21 -3.68 -0.58 10.74
C ALA A 21 -4.33 0.09 9.52
N ALA A 22 -4.08 1.37 9.29
CA ALA A 22 -4.59 2.11 8.14
C ALA A 22 -4.07 1.52 6.81
N LEU A 23 -2.78 1.19 6.72
CA LEU A 23 -2.21 0.54 5.55
C LEU A 23 -2.85 -0.83 5.30
N ARG A 24 -3.05 -1.64 6.35
CA ARG A 24 -3.71 -2.95 6.25
C ARG A 24 -5.15 -2.80 5.75
N ALA A 25 -5.90 -1.85 6.28
CA ALA A 25 -7.27 -1.57 5.84
C ALA A 25 -7.31 -1.14 4.37
N ALA A 26 -6.41 -0.24 3.95
CA ALA A 26 -6.33 0.19 2.55
C ALA A 26 -6.02 -0.96 1.58
N ARG A 27 -5.15 -1.90 1.98
CA ARG A 27 -4.84 -3.12 1.21
C ARG A 27 -6.06 -4.02 1.03
N LEU A 28 -6.80 -4.25 2.11
CA LEU A 28 -8.03 -5.06 2.08
C LEU A 28 -9.09 -4.42 1.18
N GLU A 29 -9.33 -3.11 1.32
CA GLU A 29 -10.27 -2.36 0.49
C GLU A 29 -9.90 -2.36 -0.99
N ALA A 30 -8.60 -2.28 -1.30
CA ALA A 30 -8.09 -2.40 -2.66
C ALA A 30 -8.26 -3.83 -3.21
N ALA A 31 -8.02 -4.86 -2.39
CA ALA A 31 -8.20 -6.25 -2.79
C ALA A 31 -9.69 -6.58 -3.02
N GLN A 32 -10.59 -6.08 -2.18
CA GLN A 32 -12.03 -6.25 -2.39
C GLN A 32 -12.48 -5.67 -3.75
N ARG A 33 -11.99 -4.47 -4.10
CA ARG A 33 -12.27 -3.85 -5.41
C ARG A 33 -11.65 -4.63 -6.57
N LEU A 34 -10.46 -5.20 -6.37
CA LEU A 34 -9.82 -6.05 -7.37
C LEU A 34 -10.66 -7.30 -7.64
N LEU A 35 -11.07 -8.03 -6.60
CA LEU A 35 -11.85 -9.26 -6.71
C LEU A 35 -13.26 -9.02 -7.29
N ALA A 36 -13.88 -7.90 -6.95
CA ALA A 36 -15.17 -7.49 -7.51
C ALA A 36 -15.09 -7.00 -8.98
N GLY A 37 -13.88 -6.90 -9.55
CA GLY A 37 -13.66 -6.36 -10.88
C GLY A 37 -12.67 -7.21 -11.68
N PRO A 38 -11.49 -6.66 -12.04
CA PRO A 38 -10.59 -7.33 -12.98
C PRO A 38 -9.95 -8.62 -12.43
N GLY A 39 -9.95 -8.82 -11.12
CA GLY A 39 -9.52 -10.06 -10.46
C GLY A 39 -10.66 -11.07 -10.23
N ALA A 40 -11.85 -10.84 -10.80
CA ALA A 40 -12.95 -11.80 -10.71
C ALA A 40 -12.48 -13.18 -11.22
N GLY A 41 -12.68 -14.21 -10.39
CA GLY A 41 -12.15 -15.55 -10.63
C GLY A 41 -11.01 -15.97 -9.69
N ALA A 42 -10.40 -15.04 -8.96
CA ALA A 42 -9.48 -15.35 -7.86
C ALA A 42 -10.19 -15.72 -6.54
N GLY A 43 -11.52 -15.85 -6.56
CA GLY A 43 -12.36 -16.14 -5.38
C GLY A 43 -12.83 -14.91 -4.62
N ASP A 44 -13.51 -15.13 -3.50
CA ASP A 44 -14.23 -14.10 -2.73
C ASP A 44 -13.58 -13.78 -1.37
N ASP A 45 -12.27 -14.04 -1.23
CA ASP A 45 -11.49 -13.80 0.00
C ASP A 45 -10.45 -12.67 -0.20
N PRO A 46 -10.80 -11.41 0.14
CA PRO A 46 -9.88 -10.28 0.05
C PRO A 46 -8.63 -10.43 0.93
N ALA A 47 -8.77 -11.04 2.12
CA ALA A 47 -7.63 -11.19 3.04
C ALA A 47 -6.60 -12.17 2.48
N GLY A 48 -7.06 -13.32 1.99
CA GLY A 48 -6.19 -14.28 1.29
C GLY A 48 -5.59 -13.70 0.00
N ALA A 49 -6.34 -12.91 -0.77
CA ALA A 49 -5.79 -12.25 -1.96
C ALA A 49 -4.68 -11.25 -1.60
N VAL A 50 -4.81 -10.49 -0.51
CA VAL A 50 -3.73 -9.63 0.01
C VAL A 50 -2.50 -10.44 0.39
N GLU A 51 -2.67 -11.58 1.06
CA GLU A 51 -1.53 -12.45 1.41
C GLU A 51 -0.79 -12.96 0.17
N VAL A 52 -1.51 -13.40 -0.86
CA VAL A 52 -0.91 -13.83 -2.14
C VAL A 52 -0.14 -12.69 -2.79
N LEU A 53 -0.74 -11.50 -2.85
CA LEU A 53 -0.09 -10.31 -3.40
C LEU A 53 1.15 -9.93 -2.58
N ILE A 54 1.08 -9.91 -1.25
CA ILE A 54 2.22 -9.55 -0.39
C ILE A 54 3.36 -10.57 -0.47
N ARG A 55 3.05 -11.86 -0.48
CA ARG A 55 4.07 -12.92 -0.53
C ARG A 55 4.62 -13.13 -1.95
N SER A 56 3.89 -12.67 -2.96
CA SER A 56 4.17 -12.97 -4.37
C SER A 56 4.37 -14.48 -4.56
N ASP A 57 3.51 -15.32 -3.97
CA ASP A 57 3.66 -16.77 -3.86
C ASP A 57 3.19 -17.51 -5.13
N PRO A 58 4.10 -18.07 -5.96
CA PRO A 58 3.72 -18.78 -7.19
C PRO A 58 3.04 -20.13 -6.94
N GLY A 59 3.06 -20.64 -5.70
CA GLY A 59 2.38 -21.88 -5.33
C GLY A 59 0.88 -21.71 -5.11
N ASP A 60 0.37 -20.49 -4.95
CA ASP A 60 -1.07 -20.25 -4.82
C ASP A 60 -1.75 -20.33 -6.20
N PRO A 61 -2.84 -21.11 -6.37
CA PRO A 61 -3.54 -21.22 -7.65
C PRO A 61 -4.06 -19.89 -8.21
N ARG A 62 -4.22 -18.87 -7.36
CA ARG A 62 -4.69 -17.52 -7.75
C ARG A 62 -3.55 -16.61 -8.20
N TYR A 63 -2.30 -17.02 -7.99
CA TYR A 63 -1.12 -16.17 -8.15
C TYR A 63 -1.05 -15.51 -9.52
N GLU A 64 -1.13 -16.26 -10.61
CA GLU A 64 -0.98 -15.71 -11.97
C GLU A 64 -1.98 -14.58 -12.23
N LEU A 65 -3.25 -14.79 -11.86
CA LEU A 65 -4.31 -13.80 -12.02
C LEU A 65 -4.06 -12.57 -11.13
N LEU A 66 -3.78 -12.76 -9.84
CA LEU A 66 -3.57 -11.65 -8.91
C LEU A 66 -2.30 -10.87 -9.23
N HIS A 67 -1.22 -11.56 -9.63
CA HIS A 67 0.07 -10.98 -9.95
C HIS A 67 -0.02 -10.05 -11.16
N ALA A 68 -0.86 -10.37 -12.16
CA ALA A 68 -1.13 -9.48 -13.29
C ALA A 68 -1.65 -8.09 -12.87
N PHE A 69 -2.31 -8.00 -11.70
CA PHE A 69 -2.87 -6.76 -11.16
C PHE A 69 -2.11 -6.20 -9.96
N GLU A 70 -0.93 -6.74 -9.62
CA GLU A 70 -0.16 -6.33 -8.44
C GLU A 70 0.14 -4.82 -8.42
N LYS A 71 0.64 -4.28 -9.54
CA LYS A 71 0.97 -2.86 -9.65
C LYS A 71 -0.27 -1.95 -9.62
N PRO A 72 -1.34 -2.22 -10.39
CA PRO A 72 -2.62 -1.50 -10.26
C PRO A 72 -3.18 -1.53 -8.83
N TRP A 73 -3.14 -2.69 -8.16
CA TRP A 73 -3.60 -2.82 -6.78
C TRP A 73 -2.76 -1.96 -5.83
N ALA A 74 -1.44 -1.99 -5.92
CA ALA A 74 -0.56 -1.15 -5.08
C ALA A 74 -0.80 0.36 -5.29
N LEU A 75 -1.07 0.79 -6.54
CA LEU A 75 -1.45 2.18 -6.82
C LEU A 75 -2.81 2.54 -6.20
N LEU A 76 -3.78 1.64 -6.20
CA LEU A 76 -5.05 1.87 -5.53
C LEU A 76 -4.87 2.01 -4.01
N VAL A 77 -3.99 1.21 -3.40
CA VAL A 77 -3.64 1.34 -1.96
C VAL A 77 -3.07 2.72 -1.67
N ILE A 78 -2.14 3.23 -2.49
CA ILE A 78 -1.61 4.59 -2.34
C ILE A 78 -2.75 5.61 -2.42
N ARG A 79 -3.63 5.50 -3.40
CA ARG A 79 -4.74 6.44 -3.60
C ARG A 79 -5.69 6.46 -2.41
N ILE A 80 -6.01 5.30 -1.83
CA ILE A 80 -6.87 5.21 -0.64
C ILE A 80 -6.15 5.87 0.55
N LEU A 81 -4.91 5.46 0.82
CA LEU A 81 -4.17 5.90 2.01
C LEU A 81 -3.87 7.39 2.00
N ALA A 82 -3.53 7.96 0.84
CA ALA A 82 -3.20 9.37 0.68
C ALA A 82 -4.34 10.34 1.05
N THR A 83 -5.60 9.85 1.11
CA THR A 83 -6.75 10.66 1.53
C THR A 83 -6.94 10.73 3.04
N VAL A 84 -6.27 9.86 3.80
CA VAL A 84 -6.50 9.70 5.25
C VAL A 84 -5.23 9.84 6.11
N CYS A 85 -4.04 9.54 5.58
CA CYS A 85 -2.77 9.73 6.28
C CYS A 85 -1.58 9.86 5.31
N ASP A 86 -0.34 9.94 5.83
CA ASP A 86 0.86 9.94 4.98
C ASP A 86 0.98 8.61 4.20
N PRO A 87 0.97 8.63 2.86
CA PRO A 87 1.04 7.41 2.06
C PRO A 87 2.45 6.82 1.93
N ALA A 88 3.48 7.36 2.59
CA ALA A 88 4.87 6.88 2.50
C ALA A 88 5.01 5.34 2.58
N PRO A 89 4.39 4.63 3.55
CA PRO A 89 4.48 3.16 3.62
C PRO A 89 3.89 2.44 2.39
N ALA A 90 2.80 2.97 1.82
CA ALA A 90 2.19 2.42 0.60
C ALA A 90 3.05 2.71 -0.65
N ILE A 91 3.70 3.87 -0.69
CA ILE A 91 4.65 4.24 -1.75
C ILE A 91 5.84 3.27 -1.72
N GLU A 92 6.41 2.99 -0.54
CA GLU A 92 7.52 2.05 -0.41
C GLU A 92 7.15 0.63 -0.87
N ASP A 93 5.98 0.14 -0.47
CA ASP A 93 5.45 -1.16 -0.92
C ASP A 93 5.27 -1.21 -2.44
N ALA A 94 4.68 -0.17 -3.04
CA ALA A 94 4.54 -0.07 -4.49
C ALA A 94 5.89 -0.03 -5.21
N ARG A 95 6.89 0.67 -4.66
CA ARG A 95 8.25 0.71 -5.21
C ARG A 95 8.91 -0.67 -5.19
N ARG A 96 8.77 -1.43 -4.10
CA ARG A 96 9.25 -2.83 -4.01
C ARG A 96 8.65 -3.72 -5.10
N ARG A 97 7.38 -3.48 -5.45
CA ARG A 97 6.65 -4.17 -6.55
C ARG A 97 6.97 -3.62 -7.95
N GLY A 98 7.93 -2.70 -8.06
CA GLY A 98 8.36 -2.14 -9.34
C GLY A 98 7.42 -1.09 -9.95
N VAL A 99 6.55 -0.47 -9.16
CA VAL A 99 5.79 0.71 -9.60
C VAL A 99 6.75 1.88 -9.80
N THR A 100 6.59 2.61 -10.90
CA THR A 100 7.48 3.73 -11.25
C THR A 100 7.06 5.02 -10.56
N VAL A 101 8.02 5.93 -10.33
CA VAL A 101 7.74 7.26 -9.76
C VAL A 101 6.71 8.05 -10.59
N PRO A 102 6.75 8.04 -11.94
CA PRO A 102 5.69 8.64 -12.75
C PRO A 102 4.29 8.09 -12.49
N ALA A 103 4.15 6.78 -12.29
CA ALA A 103 2.85 6.17 -11.99
C ALA A 103 2.34 6.60 -10.59
N ILE A 104 3.23 6.70 -9.60
CA ILE A 104 2.92 7.20 -8.26
C ILE A 104 2.50 8.67 -8.31
N ALA A 105 3.27 9.51 -8.99
CA ALA A 105 2.98 10.93 -9.15
C ALA A 105 1.61 11.16 -9.82
N LYS A 106 1.34 10.43 -10.91
CA LYS A 106 0.03 10.44 -11.58
C LYS A 106 -1.11 10.04 -10.64
N THR A 107 -0.90 9.01 -9.83
CA THR A 107 -1.89 8.50 -8.87
C THR A 107 -2.21 9.50 -7.76
N LEU A 108 -1.19 10.23 -7.30
CA LEU A 108 -1.31 11.26 -6.28
C LEU A 108 -1.76 12.62 -6.83
N GLY A 109 -1.80 12.80 -8.17
CA GLY A 109 -2.12 14.08 -8.79
C GLY A 109 -1.07 15.17 -8.56
N VAL A 110 0.20 14.78 -8.39
CA VAL A 110 1.32 15.70 -8.12
C VAL A 110 2.41 15.59 -9.19
N SER A 111 3.33 16.54 -9.21
CA SER A 111 4.49 16.50 -10.12
C SER A 111 5.50 15.43 -9.71
N HIS A 112 6.32 14.96 -10.66
CA HIS A 112 7.42 14.03 -10.35
C HIS A 112 8.39 14.63 -9.32
N GLN A 113 8.70 15.91 -9.46
CA GLN A 113 9.59 16.62 -8.54
C GLN A 113 9.04 16.66 -7.12
N ALA A 114 7.72 16.83 -6.94
CA ALA A 114 7.08 16.79 -5.63
C ALA A 114 7.27 15.42 -4.96
N VAL A 115 7.14 14.32 -5.72
CA VAL A 115 7.40 12.97 -5.21
C VAL A 115 8.86 12.81 -4.80
N TYR A 116 9.82 13.22 -5.64
CA TYR A 116 11.25 13.15 -5.30
C TYR A 116 11.63 14.04 -4.12
N SER A 117 10.99 15.20 -3.95
CA SER A 117 11.26 16.11 -2.83
C SER A 117 10.74 15.56 -1.51
N ARG A 118 9.55 14.94 -1.52
CA ARG A 118 8.88 14.49 -0.29
C ARG A 118 9.25 13.07 0.12
N TYR A 119 9.52 12.20 -0.85
CA TYR A 119 9.74 10.77 -0.64
C TYR A 119 11.11 10.31 -1.15
N ALA A 120 12.10 11.21 -1.18
CA ALA A 120 13.45 10.99 -1.72
C ALA A 120 14.05 9.65 -1.28
N GLU A 121 14.07 9.38 0.03
CA GLU A 121 14.64 8.18 0.63
C GLU A 121 13.96 6.89 0.17
N ILE A 122 12.65 6.95 -0.12
CA ILE A 122 11.86 5.82 -0.58
C ILE A 122 12.07 5.59 -2.08
N VAL A 123 12.08 6.66 -2.88
CA VAL A 123 12.10 6.53 -4.35
C VAL A 123 13.49 6.39 -4.94
N ARG A 124 14.53 6.87 -4.24
CA ARG A 124 15.94 6.80 -4.65
C ARG A 124 16.61 5.46 -4.32
N LYS A 125 16.03 4.64 -3.44
CA LYS A 125 16.61 3.35 -3.05
C LYS A 125 16.91 2.51 -4.32
N PRO A 126 18.17 2.16 -4.59
CA PRO A 126 18.52 1.33 -5.73
C PRO A 126 17.95 -0.07 -5.52
N ARG A 127 17.53 -0.71 -6.61
CA ARG A 127 17.16 -2.12 -6.64
C ARG A 127 18.35 -3.00 -6.31
#